data_AF-A0A2K6KAP7-F1
#
_entry.id   AF-A0A2K6KAP7-F1
#
_cell.length_a   1.000
_cell.length_b   1.000
_cell.length_c   1.000
_cell.angle_alpha   90.00
_cell.angle_beta   90.00
_cell.angle_gamma   90.00
#
_symmetry.space_group_name_H-M   'P 1'
#
loop_
_entity.id
_entity.type
_entity.pdbx_description
1 polymer ?
#
loop_
_entity_poly.entity_id
_entity_poly.type
_entity_poly.pdbx_seq_one_letter_code
_entity_poly.pdbx_strand_id
1 'polypeptide(L)'
;MSQAWAQFPRECATVEALRSGMCCPDLSPMSGPGTDRCGSSSGRGRCEAVTADSRPHSPQYPHDGRDDREVWPLRFFNRTCHCNGNFSGHNCGTCRPGWRGAACDQRVLIVRRNLLDLSKEEKNHFVRALDMAKRTTHPLFVIATRRSEEILGPDGNTPQFENISIYNYFVWTHYYSVKKTFLGAGQESFGEVDFSHEGPAFLTWHRYHLLRLEKDIQEMLQEPSFSLPYWNFATGKNVCDICTDDLMGSRSNFDSTLISPNSVFSQWRVVCDSLEDYDTLGTLCNSTESGPIRRNPAGNVARPMVQRLPEPQDVAQCLEVGLFDTPPFYSNSTNSFRNTVEGYSDPTGKYDPAVRSLHNLAHLFLNGTGGQTHLSPNDPIFVLLHTFTDAVFDEWLRRYNADISTFPLENAPIGHNRQYNMVPFWPPVTNTEMFVTAPDNLGYTYEVQWPSREFSVPEIIAIAVVAALLLVAFIFGTASCLIRARRNMDEANQPLLTDQYQHYAEEYEKLRNPNQSVV
;
A
#
# COMPACT_ATOMS: atom_id res chain seq x y z
N MET A 1 32.60 18.44 -18.94
CA MET A 1 32.59 18.08 -17.51
C MET A 1 31.38 17.20 -17.28
N SER A 2 31.57 15.88 -17.27
CA SER A 2 30.50 14.89 -17.14
C SER A 2 30.22 14.66 -15.65
N GLN A 3 29.07 15.11 -15.16
CA GLN A 3 28.62 14.81 -13.81
C GLN A 3 27.89 13.45 -13.79
N ALA A 4 28.22 12.62 -12.80
CA ALA A 4 27.66 11.29 -12.55
C ALA A 4 26.85 11.30 -11.24
N TRP A 5 25.78 10.51 -11.18
CA TRP A 5 24.53 10.90 -10.52
C TRP A 5 23.71 9.65 -10.13
N ALA A 6 23.12 9.54 -8.90
CA ALA A 6 22.78 8.30 -8.16
C ALA A 6 21.31 7.87 -7.87
N GLN A 7 21.11 6.69 -7.25
CA GLN A 7 19.83 6.32 -6.59
C GLN A 7 19.41 7.36 -5.55
N PHE A 8 20.40 7.88 -4.83
CA PHE A 8 20.30 9.08 -4.00
C PHE A 8 20.33 10.32 -4.90
N PRO A 9 19.82 11.49 -4.48
CA PRO A 9 19.86 12.73 -5.27
C PRO A 9 21.18 12.92 -6.01
N ARG A 10 21.13 13.40 -7.25
CA ARG A 10 22.31 13.60 -8.08
C ARG A 10 23.42 14.41 -7.39
N GLU A 11 23.06 15.33 -6.50
CA GLU A 11 23.96 16.13 -5.67
C GLU A 11 24.69 15.31 -4.60
N CYS A 12 24.10 14.21 -4.15
CA CYS A 12 24.66 13.27 -3.18
C CYS A 12 25.45 12.12 -3.84
N ALA A 13 25.38 12.00 -5.16
CA ALA A 13 26.05 10.97 -5.96
C ALA A 13 27.54 11.24 -6.19
N THR A 14 28.20 11.90 -5.25
CA THR A 14 29.53 12.46 -5.43
C THR A 14 30.51 11.81 -4.47
N VAL A 15 31.79 11.84 -4.82
CA VAL A 15 32.87 11.35 -3.94
C VAL A 15 32.82 12.04 -2.58
N GLU A 16 32.58 13.36 -2.56
CA GLU A 16 32.50 14.16 -1.33
C GLU A 16 31.32 13.73 -0.44
N ALA A 17 30.12 13.63 -1.02
CA ALA A 17 28.92 13.24 -0.27
C ALA A 17 29.04 11.82 0.29
N LEU A 18 29.48 10.85 -0.53
CA LEU A 18 29.66 9.46 -0.10
C LEU A 18 30.72 9.32 1.00
N ARG A 19 31.86 10.01 0.87
CA ARG A 19 32.91 9.99 1.92
C ARG A 19 32.47 10.66 3.21
N SER A 20 31.67 11.72 3.12
CA SER A 20 31.15 12.40 4.32
C SER A 20 30.01 11.63 5.01
N GLY A 21 29.39 10.66 4.33
CA GLY A 21 28.19 9.97 4.82
C GLY A 21 26.97 10.89 4.96
N MET A 22 26.98 12.06 4.31
CA MET A 22 25.94 13.08 4.41
C MET A 22 25.29 13.35 3.06
N CYS A 23 23.99 13.06 2.95
CA CYS A 23 23.17 13.51 1.83
C CYS A 23 22.18 14.59 2.31
N CYS A 24 22.68 15.82 2.37
CA CYS A 24 21.93 17.01 2.76
C CYS A 24 22.20 18.14 1.76
N PRO A 25 21.62 18.08 0.56
CA PRO A 25 21.82 19.10 -0.46
C PRO A 25 21.16 20.43 -0.07
N ASP A 26 21.66 21.51 -0.66
CA ASP A 26 21.08 22.84 -0.48
C ASP A 26 19.73 22.97 -1.18
N LEU A 27 18.87 23.85 -0.66
CA LEU A 27 17.65 24.28 -1.36
C LEU A 27 17.91 25.54 -2.20
N SER A 28 18.40 26.61 -1.58
CA SER A 28 18.71 27.88 -2.23
C SER A 28 19.95 28.55 -1.60
N PRO A 29 21.17 28.14 -2.00
CA PRO A 29 22.42 28.59 -1.36
C PRO A 29 22.82 30.01 -1.81
N MET A 30 22.24 31.04 -1.19
CA MET A 30 22.51 32.46 -1.50
C MET A 30 23.91 32.93 -1.05
N SER A 31 24.53 32.27 -0.07
CA SER A 31 25.84 32.63 0.51
C SER A 31 26.96 31.65 0.15
N GLY A 32 26.74 30.82 -0.86
CA GLY A 32 27.69 29.78 -1.32
C GLY A 32 27.25 28.36 -0.97
N PRO A 33 27.90 27.32 -1.54
CA PRO A 33 27.53 25.92 -1.30
C PRO A 33 27.56 25.54 0.19
N GLY A 34 26.61 24.73 0.62
CA GLY A 34 26.45 24.24 1.99
C GLY A 34 25.80 25.22 2.96
N THR A 35 25.34 26.40 2.50
CA THR A 35 24.75 27.44 3.36
C THR A 35 23.25 27.30 3.58
N ASP A 36 22.55 26.45 2.81
CA ASP A 36 21.11 26.25 2.92
C ASP A 36 20.73 24.77 2.82
N ARG A 37 21.55 23.90 3.45
CA ARG A 37 21.29 22.47 3.51
C ARG A 37 19.91 22.23 4.10
N CYS A 38 19.10 21.44 3.39
CA CYS A 38 17.73 21.10 3.80
C CYS A 38 16.79 22.32 3.96
N GLY A 39 17.09 23.44 3.29
CA GLY A 39 16.29 24.67 3.41
C GLY A 39 16.32 25.29 4.82
N SER A 40 17.41 25.09 5.56
CA SER A 40 17.54 25.55 6.95
C SER A 40 17.45 27.06 7.11
N SER A 41 17.87 27.85 6.11
CA SER A 41 17.75 29.33 6.15
C SER A 41 16.30 29.81 6.16
N SER A 42 15.38 29.03 5.57
CA SER A 42 13.96 29.34 5.49
C SER A 42 13.11 28.59 6.51
N GLY A 43 13.74 27.82 7.41
CA GLY A 43 13.06 27.01 8.42
C GLY A 43 12.35 25.77 7.86
N ARG A 44 12.62 25.37 6.62
CA ARG A 44 11.97 24.22 5.96
C ARG A 44 12.45 22.87 6.47
N GLY A 45 13.66 22.79 6.98
CA GLY A 45 14.23 21.57 7.52
C GLY A 45 15.65 21.75 8.01
N ARG A 46 16.28 20.65 8.40
CA ARG A 46 17.68 20.62 8.84
C ARG A 46 18.30 19.26 8.55
N CYS A 47 19.62 19.23 8.47
CA CYS A 47 20.38 18.01 8.25
C CYS A 47 20.58 17.25 9.57
N GLU A 48 19.98 16.07 9.69
CA GLU A 48 19.96 15.27 10.93
C GLU A 48 20.56 13.89 10.73
N ALA A 49 20.84 13.20 11.83
CA ALA A 49 21.21 11.79 11.77
C ALA A 49 20.02 10.96 11.27
N VAL A 50 20.30 9.98 10.41
CA VAL A 50 19.30 9.02 9.93
C VAL A 50 18.86 8.14 11.09
N THR A 51 17.55 7.95 11.24
CA THR A 51 16.99 6.89 12.10
C THR A 51 16.70 5.70 11.21
N ALA A 52 17.28 4.54 11.53
CA ALA A 52 17.02 3.27 10.85
C ALA A 52 16.66 2.20 11.89
N ASP A 53 15.81 1.25 11.50
CA ASP A 53 15.44 0.14 12.37
C ASP A 53 16.65 -0.76 12.64
N SER A 54 16.94 -0.99 13.92
CA SER A 54 18.03 -1.84 14.41
C SER A 54 17.53 -3.09 15.12
N ARG A 55 16.22 -3.34 15.08
CA ARG A 55 15.60 -4.51 15.68
C ARG A 55 15.92 -5.76 14.84
N PRO A 56 15.92 -6.96 15.44
CA PRO A 56 16.19 -8.18 14.71
C PRO A 56 15.13 -8.42 13.63
N HIS A 57 15.54 -9.04 12.53
CA HIS A 57 14.66 -9.65 11.54
C HIS A 57 14.61 -11.17 11.75
N SER A 58 13.76 -11.84 10.97
CA SER A 58 13.63 -13.30 11.00
C SER A 58 14.98 -13.98 10.70
N PRO A 59 15.21 -15.21 11.19
CA PRO A 59 16.44 -15.95 10.93
C PRO A 59 16.55 -16.46 9.48
N GLN A 60 15.58 -16.14 8.62
CA GLN A 60 15.59 -16.53 7.20
C GLN A 60 16.79 -15.93 6.45
N TYR A 61 17.22 -14.72 6.80
CA TYR A 61 18.39 -14.06 6.22
C TYR A 61 19.61 -14.25 7.15
N PRO A 62 20.59 -15.12 6.79
CA PRO A 62 21.73 -15.44 7.66
C PRO A 62 23.00 -14.63 7.32
N HIS A 63 22.87 -13.56 6.54
CA HIS A 63 24.00 -12.88 5.89
C HIS A 63 24.21 -11.43 6.35
N ASP A 64 23.92 -11.12 7.62
CA ASP A 64 24.17 -9.79 8.17
C ASP A 64 25.60 -9.29 7.89
N GLY A 65 25.70 -8.05 7.43
CA GLY A 65 26.93 -7.37 7.04
C GLY A 65 27.33 -7.57 5.58
N ARG A 66 26.49 -8.22 4.75
CA ARG A 66 26.84 -8.57 3.36
C ARG A 66 26.07 -7.78 2.30
N ASP A 67 24.91 -7.22 2.65
CA ASP A 67 24.04 -6.52 1.70
C ASP A 67 23.90 -5.03 2.04
N ASP A 68 24.01 -4.18 1.01
CA ASP A 68 23.90 -2.72 1.11
C ASP A 68 22.51 -2.26 1.59
N ARG A 69 21.50 -3.12 1.45
CA ARG A 69 20.11 -2.85 1.80
C ARG A 69 19.82 -3.01 3.29
N GLU A 70 20.71 -3.68 4.03
CA GLU A 70 20.61 -3.82 5.47
C GLU A 70 20.63 -2.45 6.17
N VAL A 71 19.79 -2.28 7.20
CA VAL A 71 19.65 -1.05 7.99
C VAL A 71 19.61 0.21 7.12
N TRP A 72 18.89 0.13 5.99
CA TRP A 72 18.83 1.19 4.98
C TRP A 72 18.52 2.57 5.58
N PRO A 73 19.18 3.65 5.12
CA PRO A 73 20.27 3.76 4.12
C PRO A 73 21.71 3.73 4.71
N LEU A 74 21.94 3.22 5.93
CA LEU A 74 23.17 3.50 6.70
C LEU A 74 24.49 3.03 6.07
N ARG A 75 24.45 2.14 5.07
CA ARG A 75 25.63 1.72 4.30
C ARG A 75 26.18 2.82 3.38
N PHE A 76 25.36 3.82 3.06
CA PHE A 76 25.73 4.95 2.20
C PHE A 76 25.74 6.28 2.95
N PHE A 77 24.65 6.59 3.66
CA PHE A 77 24.48 7.87 4.33
C PHE A 77 23.91 7.70 5.73
N ASN A 78 24.55 8.33 6.71
CA ASN A 78 24.09 8.39 8.10
C ASN A 78 23.50 9.76 8.47
N ARG A 79 23.49 10.72 7.53
CA ARG A 79 22.79 12.00 7.67
C ARG A 79 21.92 12.32 6.46
N THR A 80 20.71 12.82 6.72
CA THR A 80 19.70 13.17 5.70
C THR A 80 18.94 14.44 6.10
N CYS A 81 18.20 15.01 5.16
CA CYS A 81 17.30 16.11 5.44
C CYS A 81 16.05 15.64 6.17
N HIS A 82 15.78 16.23 7.33
CA HIS A 82 14.52 16.12 8.04
C HIS A 82 13.74 17.43 7.88
N CYS A 83 12.53 17.34 7.32
CA CYS A 83 11.73 18.50 6.96
C CYS A 83 10.68 18.81 8.02
N ASN A 84 10.50 20.11 8.29
CA ASN A 84 9.58 20.60 9.30
C ASN A 84 8.14 20.65 8.76
N GLY A 85 7.16 20.33 9.61
CA GLY A 85 5.73 20.44 9.26
C GLY A 85 5.38 19.68 7.98
N ASN A 86 4.71 20.38 7.05
CA ASN A 86 4.26 19.83 5.77
C ASN A 86 5.28 19.95 4.63
N PHE A 87 6.51 20.41 4.89
CA PHE A 87 7.59 20.34 3.90
C PHE A 87 8.08 18.90 3.72
N SER A 88 8.60 18.59 2.55
CA SER A 88 9.12 17.27 2.19
C SER A 88 10.15 17.34 1.05
N GLY A 89 10.66 16.20 0.66
CA GLY A 89 11.64 16.02 -0.41
C GLY A 89 13.08 16.03 0.09
N HIS A 90 13.99 15.66 -0.82
CA HIS A 90 15.41 15.43 -0.53
C HIS A 90 16.17 16.63 0.06
N ASN A 91 15.70 17.86 -0.18
CA ASN A 91 16.24 19.11 0.37
C ASN A 91 15.16 19.97 1.07
N CYS A 92 14.01 19.38 1.42
CA CYS A 92 12.84 20.08 1.96
C CYS A 92 12.23 21.17 1.04
N GLY A 93 12.52 21.09 -0.27
CA GLY A 93 12.04 22.04 -1.27
C GLY A 93 10.58 21.87 -1.69
N THR A 94 9.96 20.71 -1.44
CA THR A 94 8.58 20.40 -1.84
C THR A 94 7.68 20.19 -0.62
N CYS A 95 6.45 19.73 -0.86
CA CYS A 95 5.46 19.49 0.17
C CYS A 95 5.20 17.99 0.37
N ARG A 96 4.72 17.62 1.55
CA ARG A 96 4.17 16.29 1.81
C ARG A 96 3.01 15.99 0.86
N PRO A 97 2.75 14.70 0.56
CA PRO A 97 1.55 14.30 -0.19
C PRO A 97 0.28 14.95 0.38
N GLY A 98 -0.59 15.47 -0.49
CA GLY A 98 -1.79 16.21 -0.10
C GLY A 98 -1.61 17.69 0.22
N TRP A 99 -0.41 18.24 0.08
CA TRP A 99 -0.13 19.66 0.30
C TRP A 99 0.58 20.30 -0.90
N ARG A 100 0.29 21.59 -1.15
CA ARG A 100 0.92 22.44 -2.16
C ARG A 100 1.05 23.87 -1.63
N GLY A 101 1.58 24.75 -2.48
CA GLY A 101 1.85 26.16 -2.15
C GLY A 101 3.28 26.34 -1.63
N ALA A 102 3.78 27.58 -1.68
CA ALA A 102 5.14 27.90 -1.24
C ALA A 102 5.36 27.64 0.27
N ALA A 103 4.29 27.63 1.07
CA ALA A 103 4.33 27.32 2.50
C ALA A 103 3.80 25.91 2.84
N CYS A 104 3.43 25.10 1.83
CA CYS A 104 2.82 23.77 2.02
C CYS A 104 1.57 23.79 2.92
N ASP A 105 0.72 24.80 2.71
CA ASP A 105 -0.48 25.13 3.47
C ASP A 105 -1.77 24.97 2.65
N GLN A 106 -1.68 24.65 1.36
CA GLN A 106 -2.81 24.43 0.48
C GLN A 106 -3.08 22.93 0.34
N ARG A 107 -4.19 22.46 0.91
CA ARG A 107 -4.59 21.05 0.81
C ARG A 107 -5.03 20.70 -0.61
N VAL A 108 -4.61 19.55 -1.10
CA VAL A 108 -5.06 18.96 -2.37
C VAL A 108 -5.52 17.53 -2.16
N LEU A 109 -6.52 17.12 -2.93
CA LEU A 109 -7.01 15.76 -2.97
C LEU A 109 -7.22 15.38 -4.43
N ILE A 110 -6.43 14.42 -4.90
CA ILE A 110 -6.61 13.82 -6.24
C ILE A 110 -7.44 12.55 -6.14
N VAL A 111 -8.09 12.16 -7.24
CA VAL A 111 -8.96 10.98 -7.27
C VAL A 111 -8.42 9.99 -8.29
N ARG A 112 -7.97 8.83 -7.81
CA ARG A 112 -7.58 7.70 -8.66
C ARG A 112 -8.86 6.97 -9.11
N ARG A 113 -9.08 6.91 -10.42
CA ARG A 113 -10.30 6.38 -11.04
C ARG A 113 -10.01 5.09 -11.81
N ASN A 114 -11.05 4.31 -12.09
CA ASN A 114 -10.92 3.15 -12.97
C ASN A 114 -10.50 3.60 -14.38
N LEU A 115 -9.46 2.99 -14.93
CA LEU A 115 -8.95 3.32 -16.26
C LEU A 115 -10.03 3.21 -17.35
N LEU A 116 -10.93 2.23 -17.22
CA LEU A 116 -11.99 2.00 -18.20
C LEU A 116 -13.08 3.10 -18.19
N ASP A 117 -13.25 3.79 -17.06
CA ASP A 117 -14.26 4.85 -16.85
C ASP A 117 -13.75 6.25 -17.24
N LEU A 118 -12.46 6.37 -17.58
CA LEU A 118 -11.89 7.59 -18.11
C LEU A 118 -12.43 7.89 -19.52
N SER A 119 -12.54 9.18 -19.83
CA SER A 119 -12.85 9.67 -21.19
C SER A 119 -11.77 9.27 -22.19
N LYS A 120 -12.06 9.38 -23.48
CA LYS A 120 -11.10 9.04 -24.54
C LYS A 120 -9.85 9.90 -24.46
N GLU A 121 -10.01 11.18 -24.15
CA GLU A 121 -8.94 12.16 -24.02
C GLU A 121 -8.06 11.85 -22.80
N GLU A 122 -8.68 11.55 -21.65
CA GLU A 122 -7.98 11.16 -20.42
C GLU A 122 -7.19 9.85 -20.60
N LYS A 123 -7.77 8.85 -21.28
CA LYS A 123 -7.08 7.58 -21.62
C LYS A 123 -5.83 7.82 -22.44
N ASN A 124 -5.96 8.57 -23.54
CA ASN A 124 -4.82 8.91 -24.39
C ASN A 124 -3.79 9.80 -23.66
N HIS A 125 -4.23 10.72 -22.79
CA HIS A 125 -3.33 11.52 -21.95
C HIS A 125 -2.51 10.64 -21.01
N PHE A 126 -3.16 9.69 -20.32
CA PHE A 126 -2.47 8.75 -19.44
C PHE A 126 -1.43 7.88 -20.17
N VAL A 127 -1.79 7.31 -21.33
CA VAL A 127 -0.85 6.51 -22.14
C VAL A 127 0.36 7.35 -22.56
N ARG A 128 0.13 8.59 -23.02
CA ARG A 128 1.21 9.52 -23.39
C ARG A 128 2.06 9.94 -22.20
N ALA A 129 1.47 10.12 -21.02
CA ALA A 129 2.18 10.47 -19.80
C ALA A 129 3.16 9.36 -19.39
N LEU A 130 2.72 8.10 -19.38
CA LEU A 130 3.63 6.96 -19.11
C LEU A 130 4.76 6.89 -20.14
N ASP A 131 4.43 7.06 -21.41
CA ASP A 131 5.39 7.00 -22.51
C ASP A 131 6.36 8.19 -22.54
N MET A 132 5.94 9.36 -22.05
CA MET A 132 6.82 10.48 -21.77
C MET A 132 7.72 10.19 -20.56
N ALA A 133 7.19 9.63 -19.47
CA ALA A 133 7.97 9.26 -18.29
C ALA A 133 9.05 8.20 -18.61
N LYS A 134 8.78 7.32 -19.58
CA LYS A 134 9.76 6.33 -20.07
C LYS A 134 10.94 6.93 -20.80
N ARG A 135 10.78 8.07 -21.49
CA ARG A 135 11.88 8.75 -22.21
C ARG A 135 12.51 9.92 -21.47
N THR A 136 11.78 10.56 -20.56
CA THR A 136 12.28 11.72 -19.81
C THR A 136 13.23 11.27 -18.71
N THR A 137 14.49 11.71 -18.77
CA THR A 137 15.47 11.53 -17.69
C THR A 137 14.93 12.07 -16.38
N HIS A 138 15.04 11.29 -15.32
CA HIS A 138 14.61 11.67 -13.98
C HIS A 138 15.43 12.89 -13.50
N PRO A 139 14.78 13.99 -13.07
CA PRO A 139 15.49 15.24 -12.78
C PRO A 139 16.31 15.17 -11.49
N LEU A 140 15.86 14.41 -10.51
CA LEU A 140 16.48 14.33 -9.17
C LEU A 140 17.30 13.06 -8.96
N PHE A 141 16.62 11.92 -9.06
CA PHE A 141 17.19 10.58 -9.00
C PHE A 141 17.65 10.09 -10.36
N VAL A 142 18.26 8.94 -10.29
CA VAL A 142 19.37 8.44 -11.07
C VAL A 142 19.64 7.04 -10.44
N ILE A 143 20.67 6.24 -10.76
CA ILE A 143 20.81 4.87 -10.15
C ILE A 143 22.24 4.37 -9.99
N ALA A 144 22.49 3.49 -9.02
CA ALA A 144 23.78 2.82 -8.82
C ALA A 144 23.92 1.62 -9.75
N THR A 145 25.10 1.44 -10.37
CA THR A 145 25.39 0.27 -11.21
C THR A 145 26.36 -0.71 -10.55
N ARG A 146 26.87 -0.35 -9.37
CA ARG A 146 27.76 -1.15 -8.52
C ARG A 146 27.31 -1.09 -7.07
N ARG A 147 27.70 -2.10 -6.29
CA ARG A 147 27.50 -2.17 -4.83
C ARG A 147 28.42 -1.18 -4.11
N SER A 148 28.20 -0.99 -2.80
CA SER A 148 28.91 0.02 -1.99
C SER A 148 30.44 -0.10 -2.07
N GLU A 149 30.99 -1.31 -2.17
CA GLU A 149 32.44 -1.53 -2.19
C GLU A 149 33.11 -0.99 -3.46
N GLU A 150 32.38 -0.97 -4.57
CA GLU A 150 32.86 -0.51 -5.88
C GLU A 150 32.20 0.80 -6.31
N ILE A 151 31.46 1.47 -5.41
CA ILE A 151 30.62 2.62 -5.75
C ILE A 151 31.42 3.83 -6.23
N LEU A 152 32.70 3.94 -5.87
CA LEU A 152 33.62 4.99 -6.33
C LEU A 152 34.48 4.58 -7.53
N GLY A 153 34.20 3.42 -8.13
CA GLY A 153 34.89 2.95 -9.32
C GLY A 153 36.33 2.49 -9.06
N PRO A 154 37.03 2.02 -10.11
CA PRO A 154 38.35 1.40 -9.98
C PRO A 154 39.46 2.38 -9.56
N ASP A 155 39.28 3.68 -9.83
CA ASP A 155 40.21 4.75 -9.42
C ASP A 155 39.89 5.30 -8.02
N GLY A 156 38.79 4.86 -7.39
CA GLY A 156 38.31 5.36 -6.10
C GLY A 156 37.83 6.81 -6.14
N ASN A 157 37.58 7.36 -7.33
CA ASN A 157 37.21 8.75 -7.55
C ASN A 157 36.16 8.96 -8.67
N THR A 158 35.64 7.88 -9.27
CA THR A 158 34.61 7.91 -10.32
C THR A 158 33.33 7.22 -9.82
N PRO A 159 32.35 7.97 -9.28
CA PRO A 159 31.08 7.42 -8.81
C PRO A 159 30.38 6.56 -9.88
N GLN A 160 29.99 5.34 -9.52
CA GLN A 160 29.39 4.34 -10.42
C GLN A 160 27.87 4.48 -10.46
N PHE A 161 27.41 5.58 -11.04
CA PHE A 161 25.99 5.87 -11.17
C PHE A 161 25.61 6.40 -12.56
N GLU A 162 24.37 6.14 -12.99
CA GLU A 162 23.85 6.49 -14.31
C GLU A 162 22.54 7.28 -14.23
N ASN A 163 22.35 8.17 -15.21
CA ASN A 163 21.04 8.75 -15.50
C ASN A 163 20.05 7.65 -15.90
N ILE A 164 18.81 7.83 -15.49
CA ILE A 164 17.72 6.92 -15.83
C ILE A 164 16.46 7.72 -16.12
N SER A 165 15.53 7.17 -16.89
CA SER A 165 14.23 7.82 -17.08
C SER A 165 13.35 7.72 -15.84
N ILE A 166 12.32 8.57 -15.74
CA ILE A 166 11.37 8.55 -14.63
C ILE A 166 10.75 7.16 -14.46
N TYR A 167 10.32 6.55 -15.57
CA TYR A 167 9.70 5.23 -15.51
C TYR A 167 10.74 4.12 -15.23
N ASN A 168 11.96 4.21 -15.78
CA ASN A 168 12.99 3.20 -15.48
C ASN A 168 13.51 3.30 -14.04
N TYR A 169 13.47 4.46 -13.40
CA TYR A 169 13.72 4.59 -11.96
C TYR A 169 12.65 3.83 -11.15
N PHE A 170 11.38 3.94 -11.55
CA PHE A 170 10.30 3.14 -10.97
C PHE A 170 10.55 1.63 -11.14
N VAL A 171 11.03 1.17 -12.30
CA VAL A 171 11.44 -0.23 -12.49
C VAL A 171 12.64 -0.61 -11.60
N TRP A 172 13.68 0.21 -11.58
CA TRP A 172 14.95 -0.10 -10.91
C TRP A 172 14.79 -0.20 -9.39
N THR A 173 13.98 0.67 -8.79
CA THR A 173 13.73 0.65 -7.33
C THR A 173 13.07 -0.65 -6.88
N HIS A 174 12.14 -1.18 -7.69
CA HIS A 174 11.53 -2.50 -7.47
C HIS A 174 12.56 -3.61 -7.64
N TYR A 175 13.29 -3.65 -8.77
CA TYR A 175 14.39 -4.60 -8.98
C TYR A 175 15.37 -4.63 -7.81
N TYR A 176 15.80 -3.47 -7.31
CA TYR A 176 16.78 -3.39 -6.23
C TYR A 176 16.21 -3.88 -4.89
N SER A 177 14.90 -3.73 -4.65
CA SER A 177 14.27 -4.29 -3.46
C SER A 177 14.20 -5.83 -3.49
N VAL A 178 14.12 -6.44 -4.67
CA VAL A 178 13.92 -7.90 -4.84
C VAL A 178 15.16 -8.66 -5.32
N LYS A 179 16.26 -7.97 -5.66
CA LYS A 179 17.48 -8.63 -6.13
C LYS A 179 18.05 -9.56 -5.05
N LYS A 180 18.80 -10.56 -5.49
CA LYS A 180 19.52 -11.48 -4.58
C LYS A 180 20.64 -10.78 -3.82
N THR A 181 21.05 -11.32 -2.68
CA THR A 181 22.27 -10.88 -1.99
C THR A 181 23.49 -11.53 -2.63
N PHE A 182 24.42 -10.71 -3.12
CA PHE A 182 25.63 -11.21 -3.76
C PHE A 182 26.68 -11.62 -2.72
N LEU A 183 27.12 -12.88 -2.76
CA LEU A 183 28.05 -13.43 -1.77
C LEU A 183 29.52 -13.42 -2.22
N GLY A 184 29.80 -13.09 -3.47
CA GLY A 184 31.15 -13.05 -4.03
C GLY A 184 31.26 -13.86 -5.32
N ALA A 185 32.26 -13.55 -6.14
CA ALA A 185 32.49 -14.24 -7.39
C ALA A 185 32.73 -15.74 -7.15
N GLY A 186 32.02 -16.59 -7.89
CA GLY A 186 32.07 -18.05 -7.74
C GLY A 186 31.22 -18.61 -6.60
N GLN A 187 30.48 -17.78 -5.87
CA GLN A 187 29.45 -18.21 -4.90
C GLN A 187 28.06 -17.94 -5.48
N GLU A 188 27.11 -18.83 -5.20
CA GLU A 188 25.73 -18.61 -5.56
C GLU A 188 25.15 -17.44 -4.73
N SER A 189 24.50 -16.49 -5.41
CA SER A 189 23.82 -15.38 -4.73
C SER A 189 22.59 -15.88 -3.97
N PHE A 190 22.40 -15.37 -2.74
CA PHE A 190 21.32 -15.79 -1.84
C PHE A 190 19.97 -15.18 -2.25
N GLY A 191 18.95 -16.02 -2.45
CA GLY A 191 17.68 -15.64 -3.06
C GLY A 191 16.49 -15.58 -2.11
N GLU A 192 16.60 -16.11 -0.90
CA GLU A 192 15.54 -16.12 0.12
C GLU A 192 15.49 -14.79 0.88
N VAL A 193 15.48 -13.68 0.13
CA VAL A 193 15.40 -12.30 0.61
C VAL A 193 14.64 -11.44 -0.38
N ASP A 194 13.63 -10.73 0.11
CA ASP A 194 12.87 -9.72 -0.63
C ASP A 194 12.52 -8.60 0.36
N PHE A 195 12.73 -7.34 -0.02
CA PHE A 195 12.47 -6.18 0.84
C PHE A 195 11.09 -5.53 0.59
N SER A 196 10.32 -6.05 -0.37
CA SER A 196 9.05 -5.48 -0.81
C SER A 196 7.94 -6.50 -1.07
N HIS A 197 8.20 -7.80 -0.94
CA HIS A 197 7.20 -8.88 -1.06
C HIS A 197 7.40 -9.92 0.05
N GLU A 198 6.44 -10.84 0.16
CA GLU A 198 6.45 -11.96 1.10
C GLU A 198 6.55 -11.54 2.56
N GLY A 199 6.05 -10.34 2.90
CA GLY A 199 6.02 -9.88 4.29
C GLY A 199 5.24 -8.57 4.48
N PRO A 200 5.07 -8.11 5.73
CA PRO A 200 4.22 -6.97 6.09
C PRO A 200 4.41 -5.68 5.27
N ALA A 201 5.65 -5.37 4.87
CA ALA A 201 5.97 -4.18 4.07
C ALA A 201 5.39 -4.18 2.65
N PHE A 202 4.86 -5.30 2.13
CA PHE A 202 4.37 -5.41 0.75
C PHE A 202 3.45 -4.25 0.33
N LEU A 203 2.42 -3.98 1.13
CA LEU A 203 1.42 -2.96 0.80
C LEU A 203 1.96 -1.54 0.97
N THR A 204 2.71 -1.28 2.03
CA THR A 204 3.28 0.05 2.33
C THR A 204 4.37 0.42 1.34
N TRP A 205 5.19 -0.55 0.93
CA TRP A 205 6.25 -0.37 -0.06
C TRP A 205 5.67 0.00 -1.42
N HIS A 206 4.71 -0.77 -1.93
CA HIS A 206 4.08 -0.51 -3.23
C HIS A 206 3.22 0.76 -3.21
N ARG A 207 2.61 1.11 -2.08
CA ARG A 207 1.93 2.40 -1.90
C ARG A 207 2.89 3.58 -2.11
N TYR A 208 4.05 3.57 -1.46
CA TYR A 208 5.03 4.65 -1.66
C TYR A 208 5.64 4.63 -3.07
N HIS A 209 5.84 3.45 -3.66
CA HIS A 209 6.30 3.27 -5.03
C HIS A 209 5.41 3.99 -6.04
N LEU A 210 4.09 3.81 -5.93
CA LEU A 210 3.09 4.50 -6.74
C LEU A 210 3.06 6.00 -6.46
N LEU A 211 3.09 6.39 -5.18
CA LEU A 211 3.05 7.80 -4.78
C LEU A 211 4.26 8.58 -5.33
N ARG A 212 5.43 7.94 -5.40
CA ARG A 212 6.62 8.51 -6.03
C ARG A 212 6.44 8.69 -7.53
N LEU A 213 6.01 7.65 -8.26
CA LEU A 213 5.78 7.75 -9.70
C LEU A 213 4.73 8.81 -10.04
N GLU A 214 3.62 8.85 -9.31
CA GLU A 214 2.57 9.85 -9.48
C GLU A 214 3.11 11.27 -9.28
N LYS A 215 3.90 11.49 -8.23
CA LYS A 215 4.55 12.77 -7.96
C LYS A 215 5.53 13.18 -9.05
N ASP A 216 6.30 12.24 -9.60
CA ASP A 216 7.26 12.48 -10.68
C ASP A 216 6.55 12.85 -11.99
N ILE A 217 5.46 12.16 -12.32
CA ILE A 217 4.67 12.46 -13.51
C ILE A 217 3.95 13.82 -13.35
N GLN A 218 3.41 14.13 -12.18
CA GLN A 218 2.83 15.45 -11.90
C GLN A 218 3.85 16.59 -12.12
N GLU A 219 5.11 16.41 -11.70
CA GLU A 219 6.17 17.40 -11.94
C GLU A 219 6.55 17.47 -13.43
N MET A 220 6.72 16.31 -14.07
CA MET A 220 7.05 16.22 -15.49
C MET A 220 6.01 16.91 -16.39
N LEU A 221 4.72 16.70 -16.09
CA LEU A 221 3.62 17.29 -16.84
C LEU A 221 3.28 18.72 -16.41
N GLN A 222 3.81 19.16 -15.25
CA GLN A 222 3.35 20.38 -14.57
C GLN A 222 1.83 20.37 -14.31
N GLU A 223 1.30 19.20 -13.96
CA GLU A 223 -0.14 18.98 -13.72
C GLU A 223 -0.38 18.64 -12.25
N PRO A 224 -0.76 19.65 -11.41
CA PRO A 224 -1.00 19.49 -9.97
C PRO A 224 -2.03 18.44 -9.55
N SER A 225 -2.80 17.94 -10.50
CA SER A 225 -3.97 17.07 -10.34
C SER A 225 -3.87 15.75 -11.11
N PHE A 226 -2.76 15.49 -11.82
CA PHE A 226 -2.56 14.19 -12.47
C PHE A 226 -2.63 13.09 -11.40
N SER A 227 -3.33 12.00 -11.71
CA SER A 227 -3.46 10.84 -10.83
C SER A 227 -3.30 9.55 -11.62
N LEU A 228 -2.78 8.52 -10.95
CA LEU A 228 -2.66 7.19 -11.52
C LEU A 228 -4.04 6.49 -11.46
N PRO A 229 -4.62 6.08 -12.60
CA PRO A 229 -5.82 5.27 -12.60
C PRO A 229 -5.51 3.85 -12.12
N TYR A 230 -6.56 3.05 -11.93
CA TYR A 230 -6.44 1.65 -11.55
C TYR A 230 -7.11 0.71 -12.55
N TRP A 231 -6.69 -0.56 -12.52
CA TRP A 231 -7.33 -1.65 -13.25
C TRP A 231 -8.00 -2.60 -12.27
N ASN A 232 -9.34 -2.63 -12.29
CA ASN A 232 -10.07 -3.67 -11.59
C ASN A 232 -9.84 -5.01 -12.29
N PHE A 233 -8.83 -5.75 -11.85
CA PHE A 233 -8.56 -7.10 -12.36
C PHE A 233 -9.50 -8.16 -11.77
N ALA A 234 -10.22 -7.88 -10.68
CA ALA A 234 -11.12 -8.82 -10.00
C ALA A 234 -12.46 -8.95 -10.75
N THR A 235 -12.42 -9.57 -11.93
CA THR A 235 -13.55 -9.66 -12.87
C THR A 235 -13.93 -11.08 -13.29
N GLY A 236 -13.14 -12.10 -12.93
CA GLY A 236 -13.33 -13.48 -13.37
C GLY A 236 -13.08 -13.69 -14.87
N LYS A 237 -12.58 -12.68 -15.59
CA LYS A 237 -12.37 -12.74 -17.04
C LYS A 237 -11.17 -13.62 -17.39
N ASN A 238 -11.26 -14.27 -18.54
CA ASN A 238 -10.15 -15.01 -19.17
C ASN A 238 -9.36 -14.14 -20.16
N VAL A 239 -9.59 -12.82 -20.17
CA VAL A 239 -8.93 -11.86 -21.06
C VAL A 239 -8.53 -10.61 -20.28
N CYS A 240 -7.45 -9.96 -20.71
CA CYS A 240 -7.08 -8.64 -20.23
C CYS A 240 -7.93 -7.58 -20.94
N ASP A 241 -8.88 -6.96 -20.21
CA ASP A 241 -9.84 -6.00 -20.78
C ASP A 241 -9.29 -4.59 -21.00
N ILE A 242 -8.11 -4.28 -20.46
CA ILE A 242 -7.35 -3.06 -20.73
C ILE A 242 -6.25 -3.24 -21.79
N CYS A 243 -6.08 -4.45 -22.32
CA CYS A 243 -5.09 -4.77 -23.35
C CYS A 243 -5.64 -4.45 -24.75
N THR A 244 -5.86 -3.16 -25.00
CA THR A 244 -6.30 -2.60 -26.28
C THR A 244 -5.34 -1.50 -26.73
N ASP A 245 -5.26 -1.20 -28.03
CA ASP A 245 -4.25 -0.27 -28.56
C ASP A 245 -4.44 1.20 -28.13
N ASP A 246 -5.64 1.57 -27.69
CA ASP A 246 -5.95 2.87 -27.09
C ASP A 246 -5.54 2.98 -25.60
N LEU A 247 -5.24 1.84 -24.97
CA LEU A 247 -4.83 1.72 -23.57
C LEU A 247 -3.47 1.04 -23.49
N MET A 248 -3.39 -0.17 -22.94
CA MET A 248 -2.12 -0.80 -22.57
C MET A 248 -1.47 -1.61 -23.69
N GLY A 249 -2.07 -1.59 -24.87
CA GLY A 249 -1.64 -2.33 -26.05
C GLY A 249 -2.26 -3.71 -26.14
N SER A 250 -2.85 -4.01 -27.29
CA SER A 250 -3.39 -5.33 -27.61
C SER A 250 -2.27 -6.32 -27.96
N ARG A 251 -2.63 -7.58 -28.15
CA ARG A 251 -1.72 -8.64 -28.59
C ARG A 251 -1.28 -8.41 -30.03
N SER A 252 0.01 -8.56 -30.33
CA SER A 252 0.51 -8.50 -31.70
C SER A 252 0.01 -9.69 -32.54
N ASN A 253 -0.38 -9.40 -33.78
CA ASN A 253 -0.75 -10.42 -34.77
C ASN A 253 0.48 -11.18 -35.33
N PHE A 254 1.69 -10.67 -35.11
CA PHE A 254 2.93 -11.25 -35.66
C PHE A 254 3.65 -12.15 -34.66
N ASP A 255 3.52 -11.87 -33.36
CA ASP A 255 4.04 -12.69 -32.27
C ASP A 255 3.08 -12.58 -31.10
N SER A 256 2.46 -13.71 -30.73
CA SER A 256 1.47 -13.75 -29.66
C SER A 256 2.00 -13.31 -28.29
N THR A 257 3.32 -13.24 -28.10
CA THR A 257 3.96 -12.81 -26.85
C THR A 257 4.36 -11.33 -26.84
N LEU A 258 4.12 -10.61 -27.93
CA LEU A 258 4.44 -9.18 -28.05
C LEU A 258 3.18 -8.32 -28.05
N ILE A 259 3.39 -7.04 -27.74
CA ILE A 259 2.37 -5.99 -27.82
C ILE A 259 2.22 -5.56 -29.29
N SER A 260 0.99 -5.24 -29.70
CA SER A 260 0.64 -4.70 -31.02
C SER A 260 1.53 -3.49 -31.37
N PRO A 261 2.11 -3.45 -32.59
CA PRO A 261 2.90 -2.32 -33.06
C PRO A 261 2.16 -0.98 -33.09
N ASN A 262 0.82 -0.98 -33.03
CA ASN A 262 0.02 0.24 -32.98
C ASN A 262 0.00 0.89 -31.59
N SER A 263 0.38 0.15 -30.54
CA SER A 263 0.55 0.70 -29.21
C SER A 263 1.99 1.15 -29.01
N VAL A 264 2.18 2.30 -28.37
CA VAL A 264 3.51 2.84 -28.06
C VAL A 264 4.32 1.92 -27.15
N PHE A 265 3.64 1.12 -26.31
CA PHE A 265 4.29 0.17 -25.41
C PHE A 265 5.00 -0.98 -26.14
N SER A 266 4.73 -1.22 -27.42
CA SER A 266 5.53 -2.16 -28.24
C SER A 266 6.96 -1.65 -28.52
N GLN A 267 7.17 -0.34 -28.41
CA GLN A 267 8.45 0.31 -28.64
C GLN A 267 9.33 0.29 -27.38
N TRP A 268 8.72 0.09 -26.21
CA TRP A 268 9.45 0.04 -24.95
C TRP A 268 10.44 -1.11 -24.94
N ARG A 269 11.62 -0.85 -24.35
CA ARG A 269 12.64 -1.85 -24.06
C ARG A 269 12.83 -1.94 -22.56
N VAL A 270 13.05 -3.15 -22.06
CA VAL A 270 13.08 -3.44 -20.62
C VAL A 270 14.46 -3.12 -20.03
N VAL A 271 14.51 -2.77 -18.74
CA VAL A 271 15.75 -2.74 -17.96
C VAL A 271 15.77 -3.90 -16.96
N CYS A 272 16.95 -4.23 -16.45
CA CYS A 272 17.17 -5.22 -15.39
C CYS A 272 16.96 -6.70 -15.78
N ASP A 273 17.11 -7.03 -17.07
CA ASP A 273 16.91 -8.38 -17.64
C ASP A 273 18.20 -9.23 -17.70
N SER A 274 19.32 -8.71 -17.18
CA SER A 274 20.62 -9.42 -17.16
C SER A 274 20.95 -10.00 -15.77
N LEU A 275 20.04 -10.79 -15.18
CA LEU A 275 20.24 -11.37 -13.84
C LEU A 275 21.54 -12.19 -13.73
N GLU A 276 21.93 -12.90 -14.79
CA GLU A 276 23.17 -13.68 -14.81
C GLU A 276 24.39 -12.79 -14.53
N ASP A 277 24.48 -11.61 -15.16
CA ASP A 277 25.57 -10.67 -14.94
C ASP A 277 25.54 -10.12 -13.50
N TYR A 278 24.35 -9.80 -12.98
CA TYR A 278 24.21 -9.18 -11.66
C TYR A 278 24.55 -10.17 -10.54
N ASP A 279 24.03 -11.39 -10.63
CA ASP A 279 24.16 -12.43 -9.61
C ASP A 279 25.53 -13.10 -9.61
N THR A 280 26.29 -13.03 -10.72
CA THR A 280 27.63 -13.65 -10.83
C THR A 280 28.78 -12.65 -10.71
N LEU A 281 28.62 -11.43 -11.24
CA LEU A 281 29.66 -10.39 -11.21
C LEU A 281 29.48 -9.41 -10.04
N GLY A 282 28.36 -9.48 -9.32
CA GLY A 282 28.05 -8.56 -8.22
C GLY A 282 27.78 -7.13 -8.67
N THR A 283 27.40 -6.96 -9.94
CA THR A 283 26.96 -5.67 -10.51
C THR A 283 25.48 -5.42 -10.20
N LEU A 284 25.00 -4.21 -10.49
CA LEU A 284 23.57 -3.87 -10.40
C LEU A 284 23.01 -3.58 -11.80
N CYS A 285 21.69 -3.70 -11.93
CA CYS A 285 20.97 -3.21 -13.10
C CYS A 285 21.38 -1.76 -13.43
N ASN A 286 21.66 -1.51 -14.69
CA ASN A 286 22.02 -0.19 -15.21
C ASN A 286 20.87 0.42 -16.03
N SER A 287 21.12 1.56 -16.67
CA SER A 287 20.09 2.27 -17.44
C SER A 287 19.94 1.77 -18.88
N THR A 288 20.77 0.82 -19.31
CA THR A 288 20.75 0.30 -20.68
C THR A 288 19.56 -0.62 -20.87
N GLU A 289 18.70 -0.27 -21.83
CA GLU A 289 17.51 -1.08 -22.14
C GLU A 289 17.87 -2.26 -23.07
N SER A 290 17.18 -3.38 -22.89
CA SER A 290 17.41 -4.66 -23.57
C SER A 290 16.23 -5.03 -24.49
N GLY A 291 15.59 -6.18 -24.28
CA GLY A 291 14.51 -6.72 -25.11
C GLY A 291 13.17 -5.97 -24.98
N PRO A 292 12.18 -6.30 -25.82
CA PRO A 292 10.83 -5.75 -25.71
C PRO A 292 10.07 -6.34 -24.52
N ILE A 293 8.97 -5.70 -24.13
CA ILE A 293 8.01 -6.28 -23.19
C ILE A 293 7.41 -7.55 -23.79
N ARG A 294 7.40 -8.62 -23.01
CA ARG A 294 6.69 -9.88 -23.30
C ARG A 294 5.38 -9.90 -22.52
N ARG A 295 4.27 -10.14 -23.20
CA ARG A 295 2.94 -10.24 -22.56
C ARG A 295 2.05 -11.21 -23.33
N ASN A 296 1.49 -12.18 -22.62
CA ASN A 296 0.61 -13.20 -23.19
C ASN A 296 -0.53 -13.53 -22.21
N PRO A 297 -1.49 -12.61 -22.00
CA PRO A 297 -2.55 -12.80 -21.02
C PRO A 297 -3.31 -14.12 -21.22
N ALA A 298 -3.57 -14.86 -20.14
CA ALA A 298 -4.15 -16.21 -20.11
C ALA A 298 -3.34 -17.31 -20.82
N GLY A 299 -2.12 -17.01 -21.30
CA GLY A 299 -1.34 -17.88 -22.17
C GLY A 299 -0.59 -19.03 -21.49
N ASN A 300 -0.62 -19.12 -20.16
CA ASN A 300 0.12 -20.15 -19.42
C ASN A 300 -0.62 -21.49 -19.40
N VAL A 301 -0.56 -22.23 -20.50
CA VAL A 301 -1.22 -23.55 -20.65
C VAL A 301 -0.68 -24.61 -19.70
N ALA A 302 0.56 -24.45 -19.21
CA ALA A 302 1.17 -25.37 -18.25
C ALA A 302 0.61 -25.19 -16.83
N ARG A 303 -0.01 -24.05 -16.53
CA ARG A 303 -0.60 -23.73 -15.23
C ARG A 303 -2.01 -23.15 -15.40
N PRO A 304 -3.04 -23.99 -15.64
CA PRO A 304 -4.41 -23.53 -15.91
C PRO A 304 -5.01 -22.60 -14.84
N MET A 305 -4.60 -22.77 -13.58
CA MET A 305 -5.03 -21.93 -12.45
C MET A 305 -4.67 -20.44 -12.61
N VAL A 306 -3.69 -20.09 -13.44
CA VAL A 306 -3.32 -18.68 -13.71
C VAL A 306 -3.85 -18.16 -15.05
N GLN A 307 -4.76 -18.88 -15.71
CA GLN A 307 -5.35 -18.46 -16.99
C GLN A 307 -6.63 -17.64 -16.87
N ARG A 308 -7.10 -17.41 -15.63
CA ARG A 308 -8.27 -16.61 -15.31
C ARG A 308 -7.90 -15.62 -14.21
N LEU A 309 -8.42 -14.40 -14.31
CA LEU A 309 -8.26 -13.36 -13.30
C LEU A 309 -9.08 -13.66 -12.02
N PRO A 310 -8.74 -13.04 -10.88
CA PRO A 310 -9.54 -13.16 -9.66
C PRO A 310 -11.01 -12.81 -9.88
N GLU A 311 -11.91 -13.42 -9.11
CA GLU A 311 -13.34 -13.12 -9.14
C GLU A 311 -13.65 -11.89 -8.24
N PRO A 312 -14.73 -11.13 -8.49
CA PRO A 312 -15.11 -10.01 -7.61
C PRO A 312 -15.28 -10.42 -6.14
N GLN A 313 -15.77 -11.64 -5.90
CA GLN A 313 -15.98 -12.18 -4.56
C GLN A 313 -14.66 -12.41 -3.80
N ASP A 314 -13.54 -12.61 -4.51
CA ASP A 314 -12.22 -12.78 -3.88
C ASP A 314 -11.82 -11.50 -3.13
N VAL A 315 -12.11 -10.32 -3.71
CA VAL A 315 -11.88 -9.03 -3.06
C VAL A 315 -12.80 -8.86 -1.85
N ALA A 316 -14.08 -9.21 -1.97
CA ALA A 316 -15.03 -9.12 -0.86
C ALA A 316 -14.59 -9.98 0.33
N GLN A 317 -14.17 -11.23 0.08
CA GLN A 317 -13.70 -12.16 1.11
C GLN A 317 -12.39 -11.69 1.75
N CYS A 318 -11.42 -11.25 0.95
CA CYS A 318 -10.15 -10.75 1.45
C CYS A 318 -10.34 -9.57 2.40
N LEU A 319 -11.29 -8.67 2.10
CA LEU A 319 -11.62 -7.51 2.94
C LEU A 319 -12.33 -7.87 4.26
N GLU A 320 -12.67 -9.15 4.49
CA GLU A 320 -13.18 -9.65 5.78
C GLU A 320 -12.05 -10.14 6.72
N VAL A 321 -10.83 -10.32 6.21
CA VAL A 321 -9.68 -10.74 7.02
C VAL A 321 -9.23 -9.57 7.90
N GLY A 322 -9.59 -9.60 9.19
CA GLY A 322 -9.43 -8.45 10.07
C GLY A 322 -8.05 -8.21 10.68
N LEU A 323 -7.11 -9.16 10.55
CA LEU A 323 -5.73 -8.97 11.00
C LEU A 323 -4.87 -8.56 9.81
N PHE A 324 -4.11 -7.46 9.93
CA PHE A 324 -3.26 -6.98 8.83
C PHE A 324 -2.25 -8.05 8.43
N ASP A 325 -1.54 -8.62 9.42
CA ASP A 325 -0.64 -9.73 9.20
C ASP A 325 -0.63 -10.68 10.42
N THR A 326 -0.05 -11.87 10.25
CA THR A 326 0.07 -12.89 11.29
C THR A 326 1.45 -13.54 11.22
N PRO A 327 2.00 -14.02 12.36
CA PRO A 327 3.22 -14.82 12.35
C PRO A 327 3.12 -16.02 11.38
N PRO A 328 4.20 -16.37 10.66
CA PRO A 328 5.57 -15.86 10.81
C PRO A 328 5.84 -14.58 10.00
N PHE A 329 4.81 -13.84 9.60
CA PHE A 329 4.89 -12.60 8.82
C PHE A 329 5.56 -12.82 7.45
N TYR A 330 5.23 -13.94 6.81
CA TYR A 330 5.86 -14.40 5.57
C TYR A 330 4.81 -14.79 4.51
N SER A 331 5.24 -15.29 3.36
CA SER A 331 4.35 -15.80 2.29
C SER A 331 3.51 -17.01 2.70
N ASN A 332 3.80 -17.65 3.84
CA ASN A 332 3.02 -18.76 4.39
C ASN A 332 2.12 -18.38 5.59
N SER A 333 1.92 -17.09 5.85
CA SER A 333 1.02 -16.60 6.90
C SER A 333 -0.45 -16.93 6.61
N THR A 334 -1.16 -17.45 7.59
CA THR A 334 -2.61 -17.73 7.51
C THR A 334 -3.41 -16.71 8.30
N ASN A 335 -4.64 -16.40 7.87
CA ASN A 335 -5.50 -15.35 8.44
C ASN A 335 -4.83 -13.97 8.46
N SER A 336 -3.99 -13.70 7.45
CA SER A 336 -3.26 -12.44 7.25
C SER A 336 -3.84 -11.71 6.05
N PHE A 337 -4.40 -10.52 6.24
CA PHE A 337 -4.93 -9.70 5.14
C PHE A 337 -3.85 -9.43 4.10
N ARG A 338 -2.66 -9.03 4.53
CA ARG A 338 -1.50 -8.78 3.67
C ARG A 338 -1.20 -10.01 2.80
N ASN A 339 -1.07 -11.19 3.40
CA ASN A 339 -0.75 -12.42 2.65
C ASN A 339 -1.89 -12.86 1.71
N THR A 340 -3.12 -12.54 2.07
CA THR A 340 -4.32 -12.81 1.27
C THR A 340 -4.36 -11.92 0.05
N VAL A 341 -4.25 -10.60 0.21
CA VAL A 341 -4.31 -9.65 -0.91
C VAL A 341 -3.09 -9.75 -1.81
N GLU A 342 -1.91 -10.02 -1.25
CA GLU A 342 -0.69 -10.32 -2.00
C GLU A 342 -0.86 -11.58 -2.87
N GLY A 343 -1.61 -12.56 -2.36
CA GLY A 343 -2.10 -13.68 -3.15
C GLY A 343 -1.38 -15.00 -2.93
N TYR A 344 -0.78 -15.21 -1.76
CA TYR A 344 -0.23 -16.51 -1.34
C TYR A 344 -1.24 -17.36 -0.55
N SER A 345 -2.26 -16.73 0.05
CA SER A 345 -3.41 -17.41 0.62
C SER A 345 -4.59 -17.41 -0.35
N ASP A 346 -5.55 -18.31 -0.14
CA ASP A 346 -6.87 -18.17 -0.76
C ASP A 346 -7.61 -16.93 -0.22
N PRO A 347 -8.65 -16.43 -0.90
CA PRO A 347 -9.32 -15.19 -0.50
C PRO A 347 -9.98 -15.20 0.88
N THR A 348 -10.13 -16.37 1.53
CA THR A 348 -10.63 -16.48 2.92
C THR A 348 -9.53 -16.25 3.96
N GLY A 349 -8.28 -16.16 3.52
CA GLY A 349 -7.09 -15.99 4.34
C GLY A 349 -6.38 -17.29 4.70
N LYS A 350 -6.88 -18.44 4.25
CA LYS A 350 -6.22 -19.72 4.49
C LYS A 350 -5.04 -19.90 3.54
N TYR A 351 -3.86 -20.14 4.12
CA TYR A 351 -2.66 -20.42 3.33
C TYR A 351 -2.73 -21.81 2.66
N ASP A 352 -2.36 -21.85 1.37
CA ASP A 352 -2.13 -23.08 0.62
C ASP A 352 -0.98 -22.84 -0.38
N PRO A 353 0.12 -23.63 -0.34
CA PRO A 353 1.26 -23.43 -1.22
C PRO A 353 0.93 -23.52 -2.72
N ALA A 354 -0.15 -24.21 -3.10
CA ALA A 354 -0.59 -24.35 -4.49
C ALA A 354 -1.44 -23.17 -4.98
N VAL A 355 -1.97 -22.35 -4.08
CA VAL A 355 -2.86 -21.24 -4.42
C VAL A 355 -2.06 -20.02 -4.86
N ARG A 356 -2.53 -19.36 -5.92
CA ARG A 356 -2.16 -18.00 -6.28
C ARG A 356 -3.46 -17.24 -6.54
N SER A 357 -3.72 -16.20 -5.75
CA SER A 357 -4.96 -15.40 -5.82
C SER A 357 -4.64 -13.92 -6.04
N LEU A 358 -5.67 -13.09 -6.20
CA LEU A 358 -5.59 -11.62 -6.17
C LEU A 358 -4.37 -11.04 -6.92
N HIS A 359 -3.47 -10.33 -6.22
CA HIS A 359 -2.30 -9.67 -6.81
C HIS A 359 -1.39 -10.64 -7.56
N ASN A 360 -0.95 -11.74 -6.91
CA ASN A 360 -0.07 -12.73 -7.54
C ASN A 360 -0.72 -13.37 -8.77
N LEU A 361 -2.02 -13.65 -8.70
CA LEU A 361 -2.77 -14.19 -9.85
C LEU A 361 -2.82 -13.20 -11.01
N ALA A 362 -3.05 -11.92 -10.75
CA ALA A 362 -3.06 -10.87 -11.78
C ALA A 362 -1.68 -10.74 -12.47
N HIS A 363 -0.58 -10.82 -11.72
CA HIS A 363 0.77 -10.87 -12.31
C HIS A 363 1.00 -12.11 -13.18
N LEU A 364 0.71 -13.30 -12.65
CA LEU A 364 0.94 -14.56 -13.35
C LEU A 364 0.05 -14.73 -14.58
N PHE A 365 -1.15 -14.13 -14.55
CA PHE A 365 -2.08 -14.10 -15.67
C PHE A 365 -1.48 -13.44 -16.91
N LEU A 366 -0.60 -12.45 -16.76
CA LEU A 366 0.05 -11.76 -17.88
C LEU A 366 1.05 -12.66 -18.63
N ASN A 367 1.56 -13.72 -17.98
CA ASN A 367 2.44 -14.74 -18.56
C ASN A 367 3.56 -14.14 -19.45
N GLY A 368 4.39 -13.30 -18.85
CA GLY A 368 5.44 -12.56 -19.54
C GLY A 368 6.26 -11.70 -18.58
N THR A 369 6.77 -10.56 -19.05
CA THR A 369 7.54 -9.59 -18.27
C THR A 369 6.82 -9.20 -16.98
N GLY A 370 5.51 -8.88 -17.06
CA GLY A 370 4.68 -8.53 -15.90
C GLY A 370 4.50 -9.64 -14.85
N GLY A 371 4.87 -10.89 -15.14
CA GLY A 371 4.78 -12.03 -14.23
C GLY A 371 6.10 -12.45 -13.58
N GLN A 372 7.17 -11.69 -13.79
CA GLN A 372 8.50 -11.97 -13.23
C GLN A 372 8.87 -10.87 -12.23
N THR A 373 9.10 -11.20 -10.96
CA THR A 373 9.28 -10.22 -9.88
C THR A 373 10.34 -9.16 -10.20
N HIS A 374 11.53 -9.55 -10.68
CA HIS A 374 12.61 -8.62 -11.00
C HIS A 374 12.35 -7.71 -12.23
N LEU A 375 11.32 -7.97 -13.03
CA LEU A 375 11.02 -7.24 -14.27
C LEU A 375 9.63 -6.64 -14.32
N SER A 376 8.71 -7.04 -13.43
CA SER A 376 7.28 -6.82 -13.61
C SER A 376 6.90 -5.35 -13.85
N PRO A 377 7.56 -4.32 -13.25
CA PRO A 377 7.21 -2.94 -13.53
C PRO A 377 7.58 -2.45 -14.93
N ASN A 378 8.45 -3.16 -15.68
CA ASN A 378 8.71 -2.84 -17.09
C ASN A 378 7.44 -2.91 -17.94
N ASP A 379 6.48 -3.75 -17.52
CA ASP A 379 5.14 -3.78 -18.10
C ASP A 379 4.26 -2.71 -17.42
N PRO A 380 3.76 -1.69 -18.13
CA PRO A 380 2.98 -0.60 -17.53
C PRO A 380 1.62 -1.01 -16.95
N ILE A 381 1.16 -2.25 -17.18
CA ILE A 381 0.03 -2.81 -16.44
C ILE A 381 0.33 -2.88 -14.93
N PHE A 382 1.61 -3.01 -14.53
CA PHE A 382 2.04 -3.01 -13.13
C PHE A 382 1.48 -1.80 -12.36
N VAL A 383 1.54 -0.60 -12.94
CA VAL A 383 1.05 0.63 -12.31
C VAL A 383 -0.43 0.50 -11.96
N LEU A 384 -1.24 0.02 -12.91
CA LEU A 384 -2.69 -0.11 -12.77
C LEU A 384 -3.11 -1.26 -11.84
N LEU A 385 -2.33 -2.35 -11.86
CA LEU A 385 -2.51 -3.50 -10.99
C LEU A 385 -2.26 -3.07 -9.53
N HIS A 386 -1.13 -2.41 -9.26
CA HIS A 386 -0.79 -2.00 -7.92
C HIS A 386 -1.64 -0.84 -7.40
N THR A 387 -2.13 0.07 -8.25
CA THR A 387 -3.10 1.09 -7.79
C THR A 387 -4.42 0.45 -7.36
N PHE A 388 -4.86 -0.65 -7.97
CA PHE A 388 -6.03 -1.40 -7.50
C PHE A 388 -5.74 -2.17 -6.20
N THR A 389 -4.56 -2.80 -6.09
CA THR A 389 -4.10 -3.41 -4.82
C THR A 389 -4.05 -2.39 -3.68
N ASP A 390 -3.55 -1.17 -3.95
CA ASP A 390 -3.54 -0.08 -2.97
C ASP A 390 -4.95 0.42 -2.62
N ALA A 391 -5.90 0.37 -3.56
CA ALA A 391 -7.31 0.66 -3.27
C ALA A 391 -7.90 -0.36 -2.28
N VAL A 392 -7.60 -1.66 -2.45
CA VAL A 392 -8.04 -2.72 -1.52
C VAL A 392 -7.41 -2.50 -0.14
N PHE A 393 -6.13 -2.11 -0.09
CA PHE A 393 -5.46 -1.77 1.16
C PHE A 393 -6.07 -0.54 1.84
N ASP A 394 -6.36 0.53 1.11
CA ASP A 394 -6.97 1.74 1.67
C ASP A 394 -8.37 1.47 2.24
N GLU A 395 -9.15 0.64 1.55
CA GLU A 395 -10.45 0.19 2.07
C GLU A 395 -10.30 -0.65 3.34
N TRP A 396 -9.31 -1.55 3.40
CA TRP A 396 -9.03 -2.30 4.62
C TRP A 396 -8.66 -1.37 5.79
N LEU A 397 -7.77 -0.39 5.56
CA LEU A 397 -7.41 0.61 6.56
C LEU A 397 -8.66 1.36 7.06
N ARG A 398 -9.58 1.72 6.17
CA ARG A 398 -10.83 2.38 6.54
C ARG A 398 -11.76 1.47 7.36
N ARG A 399 -11.91 0.19 6.98
CA ARG A 399 -12.77 -0.78 7.69
C ARG A 399 -12.28 -1.13 9.09
N TYR A 400 -10.97 -1.25 9.25
CA TYR A 400 -10.33 -1.69 10.48
C TYR A 400 -9.61 -0.56 11.22
N ASN A 401 -9.99 0.70 10.94
CA ASN A 401 -9.52 1.90 11.62
C ASN A 401 -7.98 2.02 11.67
N ALA A 402 -7.32 1.62 10.58
CA ALA A 402 -5.87 1.58 10.42
C ALA A 402 -5.17 0.89 11.60
N ASP A 403 -5.72 -0.23 12.09
CA ASP A 403 -5.11 -0.99 13.17
C ASP A 403 -3.74 -1.57 12.74
N ILE A 404 -2.69 -0.87 13.14
CA ILE A 404 -1.30 -1.23 12.87
C ILE A 404 -0.76 -2.27 13.87
N SER A 405 -1.53 -2.69 14.88
CA SER A 405 -1.06 -3.52 15.99
C SER A 405 -0.37 -4.82 15.53
N THR A 406 -0.88 -5.42 14.46
CA THR A 406 -0.39 -6.69 13.90
C THR A 406 0.74 -6.56 12.88
N PHE A 407 1.13 -5.34 12.50
CA PHE A 407 2.36 -5.11 11.73
C PHE A 407 3.56 -5.26 12.68
N PRO A 408 4.42 -6.29 12.58
CA PRO A 408 5.46 -6.55 13.57
C PRO A 408 6.52 -5.44 13.66
N LEU A 409 6.93 -5.08 14.87
CA LEU A 409 8.08 -4.18 15.09
C LEU A 409 9.42 -4.89 14.81
N GLU A 410 9.48 -6.20 14.97
CA GLU A 410 10.68 -7.04 14.89
C GLU A 410 10.33 -8.46 14.45
N ASN A 411 11.34 -9.26 14.08
CA ASN A 411 11.23 -10.65 13.65
C ASN A 411 10.43 -10.88 12.35
N ALA A 412 10.05 -9.82 11.63
CA ALA A 412 9.61 -9.94 10.24
C ALA A 412 10.79 -10.32 9.34
N PRO A 413 10.58 -10.78 8.10
CA PRO A 413 11.64 -10.85 7.10
C PRO A 413 12.43 -9.52 7.03
N ILE A 414 13.73 -9.59 6.73
CA ILE A 414 14.57 -8.38 6.66
C ILE A 414 13.95 -7.36 5.70
N GLY A 415 13.84 -6.10 6.11
CA GLY A 415 13.13 -5.06 5.36
C GLY A 415 11.65 -4.88 5.73
N HIS A 416 11.04 -5.87 6.39
CA HIS A 416 9.59 -5.87 6.69
C HIS A 416 9.24 -5.48 8.12
N ASN A 417 10.20 -5.07 8.95
CA ASN A 417 9.91 -4.49 10.26
C ASN A 417 9.16 -3.16 10.10
N ARG A 418 8.22 -2.85 11.02
CA ARG A 418 7.35 -1.66 10.94
C ARG A 418 8.11 -0.32 10.84
N GLN A 419 9.28 -0.23 11.46
CA GLN A 419 10.11 0.97 11.46
C GLN A 419 11.23 0.93 10.41
N TYR A 420 11.29 -0.12 9.59
CA TYR A 420 12.29 -0.21 8.53
C TYR A 420 12.06 0.89 7.49
N ASN A 421 13.13 1.55 7.06
CA ASN A 421 13.07 2.49 5.95
C ASN A 421 12.94 1.69 4.65
N MET A 422 11.82 1.83 3.95
CA MET A 422 11.51 1.04 2.74
C MET A 422 12.60 1.22 1.67
N VAL A 423 13.22 0.11 1.28
CA VAL A 423 14.40 0.08 0.41
C VAL A 423 14.02 0.19 -1.06
N PRO A 424 14.68 0.99 -1.93
CA PRO A 424 15.76 1.94 -1.66
C PRO A 424 15.26 3.40 -1.69
N PHE A 425 14.09 3.68 -1.14
CA PHE A 425 13.49 5.01 -1.26
C PHE A 425 14.33 6.08 -0.53
N TRP A 426 14.34 7.28 -1.12
CA TRP A 426 15.01 8.45 -0.56
C TRP A 426 14.11 9.71 -0.64
N PRO A 427 14.05 10.56 0.40
CA PRO A 427 14.60 10.37 1.75
C PRO A 427 14.10 9.10 2.44
N PRO A 428 14.73 8.66 3.55
CA PRO A 428 14.27 7.52 4.32
C PRO A 428 12.80 7.70 4.73
N VAL A 429 11.98 6.71 4.41
CA VAL A 429 10.55 6.67 4.71
C VAL A 429 10.21 5.29 5.25
N THR A 430 9.51 5.22 6.37
CA THR A 430 9.20 3.96 7.06
C THR A 430 7.89 3.37 6.58
N ASN A 431 7.70 2.07 6.82
CA ASN A 431 6.40 1.41 6.60
C ASN A 431 5.26 2.10 7.37
N THR A 432 5.55 2.60 8.59
CA THR A 432 4.57 3.29 9.44
C THR A 432 3.97 4.52 8.75
N GLU A 433 4.77 5.28 8.00
CA GLU A 433 4.30 6.51 7.35
C GLU A 433 3.27 6.25 6.24
N MET A 434 3.28 5.06 5.65
CA MET A 434 2.33 4.64 4.62
C MET A 434 1.11 3.89 5.17
N PHE A 435 1.14 3.48 6.44
CA PHE A 435 0.06 2.78 7.13
C PHE A 435 -0.99 3.76 7.67
N VAL A 436 -1.58 4.54 6.78
CA VAL A 436 -2.56 5.60 7.09
C VAL A 436 -3.62 5.64 6.01
N THR A 437 -4.84 6.08 6.31
CA THR A 437 -5.88 6.26 5.28
C THR A 437 -5.44 7.35 4.30
N ALA A 438 -5.46 7.05 3.00
CA ALA A 438 -4.93 7.91 1.96
C ALA A 438 -5.65 9.29 1.83
N PRO A 439 -6.99 9.39 1.92
CA PRO A 439 -7.68 10.66 1.70
C PRO A 439 -7.29 11.75 2.71
N ASP A 440 -7.10 11.35 3.96
CA ASP A 440 -6.83 12.27 5.05
C ASP A 440 -5.35 12.60 5.21
N ASN A 441 -4.46 11.66 4.85
CA ASN A 441 -3.04 11.71 5.20
C ASN A 441 -2.09 11.79 4.00
N LEU A 442 -2.50 11.31 2.82
CA LEU A 442 -1.65 11.22 1.63
C LEU A 442 -2.18 12.03 0.43
N GLY A 443 -3.38 12.60 0.53
CA GLY A 443 -3.91 13.52 -0.48
C GLY A 443 -4.42 12.87 -1.75
N TYR A 444 -4.77 11.58 -1.70
CA TYR A 444 -5.46 10.90 -2.78
C TYR A 444 -6.59 10.01 -2.24
N THR A 445 -7.59 9.75 -3.07
CA THR A 445 -8.69 8.82 -2.78
C THR A 445 -9.03 8.00 -4.01
N TYR A 446 -9.86 6.97 -3.86
CA TYR A 446 -10.32 6.12 -4.95
C TYR A 446 -11.80 6.36 -5.27
N GLU A 447 -12.11 6.57 -6.54
CA GLU A 447 -13.48 6.42 -7.06
C GLU A 447 -13.72 4.95 -7.36
N VAL A 448 -14.07 4.17 -6.34
CA VAL A 448 -14.27 2.72 -6.43
C VAL A 448 -15.51 2.28 -5.64
N GLN A 449 -16.22 1.28 -6.14
CA GLN A 449 -17.29 0.60 -5.42
C GLN A 449 -16.88 -0.83 -5.12
N TRP A 450 -17.02 -1.25 -3.87
CA TRP A 450 -16.65 -2.58 -3.43
C TRP A 450 -17.83 -3.56 -3.56
N PRO A 451 -17.60 -4.79 -4.04
CA PRO A 451 -18.64 -5.81 -4.05
C PRO A 451 -19.11 -6.07 -2.62
N SER A 452 -20.43 -6.05 -2.42
CA SER A 452 -21.05 -6.47 -1.17
C SER A 452 -21.09 -7.99 -1.11
N ARG A 453 -20.88 -8.56 0.09
CA ARG A 453 -21.05 -9.99 0.34
C ARG A 453 -22.45 -10.46 -0.09
N GLU A 454 -22.53 -11.50 -0.92
CA GLU A 454 -23.77 -12.27 -1.04
C GLU A 454 -23.91 -13.16 0.20
N PHE A 455 -24.92 -12.88 1.04
CA PHE A 455 -25.21 -13.73 2.20
C PHE A 455 -25.68 -15.09 1.74
N SER A 456 -25.19 -16.15 2.39
CA SER A 456 -25.71 -17.50 2.14
C SER A 456 -27.18 -17.59 2.61
N VAL A 457 -27.99 -18.45 1.96
CA VAL A 457 -29.39 -18.70 2.37
C VAL A 457 -29.54 -18.95 3.89
N PRO A 458 -28.70 -19.77 4.56
CA PRO A 458 -28.80 -19.92 6.01
C PRO A 458 -28.47 -18.65 6.81
N GLU A 459 -27.56 -17.80 6.34
CA GLU A 459 -27.29 -16.50 6.98
C GLU A 459 -28.46 -15.53 6.81
N ILE A 460 -29.08 -15.50 5.63
CA ILE A 460 -30.29 -14.69 5.39
C ILE A 460 -31.41 -15.14 6.34
N ILE A 461 -31.60 -16.45 6.49
CA ILE A 461 -32.58 -17.02 7.44
C ILE A 461 -32.21 -16.62 8.88
N ALA A 462 -30.94 -16.75 9.28
CA ALA A 462 -30.50 -16.36 10.62
C ALA A 462 -30.72 -14.86 10.90
N ILE A 463 -30.35 -13.99 9.96
CA ILE A 463 -30.56 -12.55 10.05
C ILE A 463 -32.06 -12.23 10.15
N ALA A 464 -32.90 -12.86 9.32
CA ALA A 464 -34.34 -12.67 9.35
C ALA A 464 -34.96 -13.12 10.68
N VAL A 465 -34.52 -14.26 11.23
CA VAL A 465 -34.97 -14.75 12.55
C VAL A 465 -34.55 -13.79 13.66
N VAL A 466 -33.30 -13.34 13.68
CA VAL A 466 -32.81 -12.40 14.69
C VAL A 466 -33.54 -11.05 14.59
N ALA A 467 -33.75 -10.53 13.38
CA ALA A 467 -34.50 -9.30 13.17
C ALA A 467 -35.96 -9.43 13.65
N ALA A 468 -36.61 -10.57 13.36
CA ALA A 468 -37.96 -10.84 13.84
C ALA A 468 -38.02 -10.92 15.38
N LEU A 469 -37.05 -11.56 16.02
CA LEU A 469 -36.97 -11.64 17.48
C LEU A 469 -36.76 -10.26 18.13
N LEU A 470 -35.90 -9.41 17.54
CA LEU A 470 -35.70 -8.04 17.99
C LEU A 470 -36.97 -7.19 17.84
N LEU A 471 -37.70 -7.37 16.73
CA LEU A 471 -38.97 -6.67 16.49
C LEU A 471 -40.03 -7.09 17.52
N VAL A 472 -40.12 -8.39 17.83
CA VAL A 472 -41.01 -8.90 18.89
C VAL A 472 -40.62 -8.32 20.26
N ALA A 473 -39.32 -8.32 20.60
CA ALA A 473 -38.84 -7.74 21.85
C ALA A 473 -39.17 -6.24 21.96
N PHE A 474 -39.04 -5.49 20.86
CA PHE A 474 -39.42 -4.08 20.80
C PHE A 474 -40.92 -3.86 21.00
N ILE A 475 -41.77 -4.68 20.37
CA ILE A 475 -43.23 -4.63 20.56
C ILE A 475 -43.59 -4.94 22.02
N PHE A 476 -43.00 -5.96 22.63
CA PHE A 476 -43.24 -6.28 24.04
C PHE A 476 -42.74 -5.19 24.98
N GLY A 477 -41.59 -4.59 24.71
CA GLY A 477 -41.06 -3.47 25.50
C GLY A 477 -41.97 -2.25 25.43
N THR A 478 -42.41 -1.87 24.22
CA THR A 478 -43.32 -0.73 24.02
C THR A 478 -44.69 -0.98 24.64
N ALA A 479 -45.26 -2.17 24.48
CA ALA A 479 -46.53 -2.55 25.12
C ALA A 479 -46.41 -2.52 26.65
N SER A 480 -45.31 -3.04 27.22
CA SER A 480 -45.07 -3.02 28.67
C SER A 480 -44.91 -1.59 29.20
N CYS A 481 -44.21 -0.73 28.47
CA CYS A 481 -44.09 0.70 28.81
C CYS A 481 -45.45 1.41 28.73
N LEU A 482 -46.27 1.14 27.71
CA LEU A 482 -47.61 1.72 27.58
C LEU A 482 -48.56 1.26 28.69
N ILE A 483 -48.50 -0.02 29.08
CA ILE A 483 -49.28 -0.55 30.21
C ILE A 483 -48.83 0.10 31.52
N ARG A 484 -47.52 0.26 31.73
CA ARG A 484 -46.97 0.91 32.93
C ARG A 484 -47.32 2.41 32.99
N ALA A 485 -47.30 3.10 31.84
CA ALA A 485 -47.71 4.50 31.74
C ALA A 485 -49.22 4.69 32.02
N ARG A 486 -50.08 3.79 31.49
CA ARG A 486 -51.51 3.76 31.82
C ARG A 486 -51.75 3.52 33.32
N ARG A 487 -51.03 2.57 33.91
CA ARG A 487 -51.16 2.22 35.33
C ARG A 487 -50.73 3.38 36.25
N ASN A 488 -49.68 4.12 35.90
CA ASN A 488 -49.30 5.36 36.59
C ASN A 488 -50.33 6.50 36.40
N MET A 489 -51.01 6.57 35.25
CA MET A 489 -52.10 7.55 35.04
C MET A 489 -53.36 7.20 35.84
N ASP A 490 -53.67 5.91 36.04
CA ASP A 490 -54.79 5.48 36.87
C ASP A 490 -54.52 5.72 38.37
N GLU A 491 -53.27 5.60 38.84
CA GLU A 491 -52.89 5.98 40.21
C GLU A 491 -52.92 7.51 40.45
N ALA A 492 -52.70 8.33 39.41
CA ALA A 492 -52.81 9.79 39.49
C ALA A 492 -54.27 10.31 39.51
N ASN A 493 -55.26 9.46 39.22
CA ASN A 493 -56.68 9.82 39.13
C ASN A 493 -57.54 9.30 40.29
N GLN A 494 -56.96 8.84 41.41
CA GLN A 494 -57.75 8.56 42.62
C GLN A 494 -58.16 9.87 43.33
N PRO A 495 -59.47 10.14 43.52
CA PRO A 495 -59.90 11.30 44.29
C PRO A 495 -59.72 11.06 45.80
N LEU A 496 -59.02 11.97 46.47
CA LEU A 496 -58.99 12.13 47.93
C LEU A 496 -60.40 12.43 48.44
N LEU A 497 -61.11 11.44 48.96
CA LEU A 497 -62.34 11.61 49.73
C LEU A 497 -62.29 10.69 50.96
N THR A 498 -61.58 11.16 51.99
CA THR A 498 -61.70 10.63 53.35
C THR A 498 -61.91 11.82 54.28
N ASP A 499 -63.14 12.28 54.38
CA ASP A 499 -63.61 12.89 55.63
C ASP A 499 -65.14 12.86 55.70
N GLN A 500 -65.66 12.71 56.92
CA GLN A 500 -67.08 12.60 57.32
C GLN A 500 -67.71 11.20 57.27
N TYR A 501 -67.72 10.50 58.41
CA TYR A 501 -68.89 10.37 59.29
C TYR A 501 -68.58 9.37 60.42
N GLN A 502 -68.07 9.87 61.55
CA GLN A 502 -68.20 9.24 62.86
C GLN A 502 -69.17 10.09 63.67
N HIS A 503 -70.41 9.64 63.84
CA HIS A 503 -71.19 9.71 65.09
C HIS A 503 -72.66 9.33 64.86
N TYR A 504 -73.23 8.70 65.89
CA TYR A 504 -74.62 8.22 66.08
C TYR A 504 -74.89 6.84 65.45
N ALA A 505 -75.26 5.77 66.18
CA ALA A 505 -75.88 5.70 67.50
C ALA A 505 -75.51 4.39 68.23
N GLU A 506 -75.04 4.55 69.47
CA GLU A 506 -75.38 3.66 70.57
C GLU A 506 -76.89 3.80 70.83
N GLU A 507 -77.60 2.67 70.86
CA GLU A 507 -78.65 2.34 71.84
C GLU A 507 -79.48 1.19 71.27
N TYR A 508 -79.15 -0.04 71.70
CA TYR A 508 -80.13 -0.93 72.33
C TYR A 508 -79.35 -2.00 73.08
N GLU A 509 -78.96 -1.63 74.31
CA GLU A 509 -78.68 -2.58 75.38
C GLU A 509 -79.87 -3.55 75.55
N LYS A 510 -79.60 -4.84 75.78
CA LYS A 510 -79.83 -5.45 77.11
C LYS A 510 -79.37 -6.92 77.18
N LEU A 511 -78.18 -7.03 77.76
CA LEU A 511 -77.65 -8.09 78.61
C LEU A 511 -78.69 -8.85 79.46
N ARG A 512 -78.62 -10.21 79.54
CA ARG A 512 -78.02 -10.97 80.68
C ARG A 512 -78.26 -12.50 80.64
N ASN A 513 -77.15 -13.24 80.79
CA ASN A 513 -76.86 -14.53 81.47
C ASN A 513 -77.96 -15.58 81.71
N PRO A 514 -77.59 -16.87 81.53
CA PRO A 514 -77.50 -17.76 82.70
C PRO A 514 -76.21 -18.59 82.71
N ASN A 515 -75.67 -18.86 83.91
CA ASN A 515 -74.46 -19.66 84.09
C ASN A 515 -74.71 -21.13 83.69
N GLN A 516 -73.66 -21.86 83.25
CA GLN A 516 -73.73 -23.06 82.36
C GLN A 516 -73.90 -22.60 80.90
N SER A 517 -73.49 -23.27 79.81
CA SER A 517 -72.77 -24.53 79.52
C SER A 517 -72.72 -24.70 77.98
N VAL A 518 -71.63 -25.30 77.45
CA VAL A 518 -71.57 -26.47 76.53
C VAL A 518 -72.33 -26.34 75.18
N VAL A 519 -71.73 -26.45 73.98
CA VAL A 519 -70.87 -27.48 73.34
C VAL A 519 -70.03 -26.83 72.25
#